data_AF-A0AAD8H369-F1
#
_entry.id   AF-A0AAD8H369-F1
#
_cell.length_a   1.000
_cell.length_b   1.000
_cell.length_c   1.000
_cell.angle_alpha   90.00
_cell.angle_beta   90.00
_cell.angle_gamma   90.00
#
_symmetry.space_group_name_H-M   'P 1'
#
loop_
_entity.id
_entity.type
_entity.pdbx_description
1 polymer ?
#
loop_
_entity_poly.entity_id
_entity_poly.type
_entity_poly.pdbx_seq_one_letter_code
_entity_poly.pdbx_strand_id
1 'polypeptide(L)'
;MFVPTDAAIMDLRYAVDMNPYLIPYHITPKHHLLLSDLYHLKPLTLLPTLIPWKTILITSTLLSNYKIDNAIITQTDIYVSSRLVVHGINHILDFNPQRSSMPPLLRAGNVLGARISPAPALSPA
;
A
#
# COMPACT_ATOMS: atom_id res chain seq x y z
N MET A 1 9.28 2.12 6.50
CA MET A 1 8.15 1.50 7.23
C MET A 1 7.15 2.59 7.55
N PHE A 2 5.86 2.30 7.39
CA PHE A 2 4.78 3.24 7.64
C PHE A 2 4.03 2.79 8.89
N VAL A 3 3.98 3.59 9.94
CA VAL A 3 3.44 3.20 11.25
C VAL A 3 2.18 4.02 11.53
N PRO A 4 1.03 3.37 11.76
CA PRO A 4 -0.18 4.06 12.20
C PRO A 4 0.08 4.83 13.49
N THR A 5 -0.40 6.07 13.56
CA THR A 5 -0.38 6.84 14.81
C THR A 5 -1.32 6.25 15.86
N ASP A 6 -1.16 6.62 17.13
CA ASP A 6 -2.07 6.17 18.19
C ASP A 6 -3.54 6.46 17.86
N ALA A 7 -3.82 7.65 17.30
CA ALA A 7 -5.17 8.02 16.84
C ALA A 7 -5.70 7.05 15.78
N ALA A 8 -4.88 6.69 14.78
CA ALA A 8 -5.23 5.71 13.74
C ALA A 8 -5.53 4.32 14.31
N ILE A 9 -4.88 3.94 15.40
CA ILE A 9 -5.10 2.67 16.09
C ILE A 9 -6.37 2.72 16.97
N MET A 10 -6.72 3.89 17.53
CA MET A 10 -7.94 4.04 18.33
C MET A 10 -9.21 3.84 17.50
N ASP A 11 -9.21 4.29 16.24
CA ASP A 11 -10.31 4.09 15.29
C ASP A 11 -10.57 2.60 14.98
N LEU A 12 -9.59 1.74 15.32
CA LEU A 12 -9.56 0.32 15.02
C LEU A 12 -10.13 -0.58 16.12
N ARG A 13 -10.48 -0.03 17.31
CA ARG A 13 -10.73 -0.80 18.54
C ARG A 13 -11.84 -1.87 18.48
N TYR A 14 -12.46 -2.09 17.32
CA TYR A 14 -13.45 -3.14 17.08
C TYR A 14 -13.18 -4.07 15.87
N ALA A 15 -12.11 -3.91 15.08
CA ALA A 15 -12.05 -4.52 13.74
C ALA A 15 -10.75 -5.23 13.31
N VAL A 16 -9.63 -5.09 14.03
CA VAL A 16 -8.43 -5.89 13.69
C VAL A 16 -8.48 -7.20 14.45
N ASP A 17 -9.15 -8.15 13.81
CA ASP A 17 -8.77 -9.56 13.87
C ASP A 17 -7.25 -9.67 13.77
N MET A 18 -6.65 -10.58 14.54
CA MET A 18 -5.22 -10.87 14.65
C MET A 18 -4.62 -11.31 13.30
N ASN A 19 -4.60 -10.41 12.31
CA ASN A 19 -4.18 -10.72 10.97
C ASN A 19 -2.64 -10.65 10.92
N PRO A 20 -1.94 -11.79 10.72
CA PRO A 20 -0.48 -11.82 10.73
C PRO A 20 0.13 -11.00 9.59
N TYR A 21 -0.65 -10.64 8.57
CA TYR A 21 -0.21 -9.85 7.42
C TYR A 21 -0.31 -8.35 7.64
N LEU A 22 -0.92 -7.88 8.73
CA LEU A 22 -1.06 -6.45 9.00
C LEU A 22 0.29 -5.73 9.05
N ILE A 23 1.19 -6.19 9.93
CA ILE A 23 2.51 -5.56 10.10
C ILE A 23 3.37 -5.72 8.84
N PRO A 24 3.49 -6.91 8.21
CA PRO A 24 4.24 -7.06 6.97
C PRO A 24 3.81 -6.14 5.82
N TYR A 25 2.53 -5.78 5.73
CA TYR A 25 2.05 -4.86 4.70
C TYR A 25 2.58 -3.44 4.87
N HIS A 26 2.86 -3.02 6.10
CA HIS A 26 3.36 -1.68 6.45
C HIS A 26 4.87 -1.50 6.23
N ILE A 27 5.57 -2.54 5.78
CA ILE A 27 7.02 -2.57 5.62
C ILE A 27 7.38 -2.69 4.14
N THR A 28 8.20 -1.77 3.64
CA THR A 28 8.73 -1.76 2.27
C THR A 28 10.18 -2.26 2.24
N PRO A 29 10.42 -3.56 1.98
CA PRO A 29 11.76 -4.13 2.04
C PRO A 29 12.68 -3.49 0.99
N LYS A 30 13.98 -3.38 1.32
CA LYS A 30 15.03 -2.81 0.44
C LYS A 30 14.82 -1.34 0.04
N HIS A 31 13.84 -0.66 0.63
CA HIS A 31 13.61 0.76 0.43
C HIS A 31 13.84 1.52 1.74
N HIS A 32 14.95 2.27 1.76
CA HIS A 32 15.26 3.22 2.83
C HIS A 32 14.70 4.58 2.42
N LEU A 33 13.38 4.75 2.50
CA LEU A 33 12.69 5.95 2.02
C LEU A 33 12.83 7.07 3.05
N LEU A 34 13.76 7.99 2.88
CA LEU A 34 13.78 9.26 3.61
C LEU A 34 12.72 10.22 3.04
N LEU A 35 12.42 11.32 3.73
CA LEU A 35 11.60 12.39 3.17
C LEU A 35 12.11 12.85 1.78
N SER A 36 13.43 12.96 1.64
CA SER A 36 14.06 13.30 0.36
C SER A 36 13.72 12.30 -0.74
N ASP A 37 13.69 11.00 -0.43
CA ASP A 37 13.36 9.96 -1.42
C ASP A 37 11.88 9.99 -1.79
N LEU A 38 11.01 10.23 -0.81
CA LEU A 38 9.56 10.38 -1.04
C LEU A 38 9.26 11.50 -2.05
N TYR A 39 10.01 12.61 -2.03
CA TYR A 39 9.84 13.70 -3.01
C TYR A 39 10.14 13.30 -4.46
N HIS A 40 10.94 12.26 -4.67
CA HIS A 40 11.29 11.79 -6.02
C HIS A 40 10.31 10.75 -6.55
N LEU A 41 9.43 10.22 -5.71
CA LEU A 41 8.40 9.28 -6.13
C LEU A 41 7.29 10.02 -6.90
N LYS A 42 6.62 9.28 -7.78
CA LYS A 42 5.49 9.79 -8.58
C LYS A 42 4.18 9.12 -8.13
N PRO A 43 3.03 9.78 -8.28
CA PRO A 43 1.75 9.10 -8.16
C PRO A 43 1.71 7.85 -9.04
N LEU A 44 1.01 6.81 -8.57
CA LEU A 44 0.94 5.48 -9.18
C LEU A 44 2.20 4.60 -9.05
N THR A 45 3.25 5.08 -8.37
CA THR A 45 4.38 4.22 -8.01
C THR A 45 3.91 3.12 -7.06
N LEU A 46 4.33 1.88 -7.31
CA LEU A 46 4.05 0.72 -6.46
C LEU A 46 5.30 0.37 -5.65
N LEU A 47 5.20 0.47 -4.33
CA LEU A 47 6.25 0.06 -3.42
C LEU A 47 6.01 -1.40 -3.01
N PRO A 48 7.01 -2.29 -3.10
CA PRO A 48 6.85 -3.67 -2.64
C PRO A 48 6.64 -3.70 -1.12
N THR A 49 5.98 -4.76 -0.63
CA THR A 49 5.83 -5.04 0.81
C THR A 49 6.56 -6.31 1.23
N LEU A 50 6.60 -6.62 2.53
CA LEU A 50 7.06 -7.93 3.00
C LEU A 50 6.06 -9.06 2.70
N ILE A 51 4.84 -8.75 2.26
CA ILE A 51 3.91 -9.74 1.74
C ILE A 51 4.20 -9.92 0.25
N PRO A 52 4.52 -11.14 -0.21
CA PRO A 52 4.69 -11.40 -1.64
C PRO A 52 3.47 -10.93 -2.45
N TRP A 53 3.72 -10.31 -3.60
CA TRP A 53 2.69 -9.88 -4.57
C TRP A 53 1.77 -8.74 -4.11
N LYS A 54 2.02 -8.15 -2.93
CA LYS A 54 1.28 -6.99 -2.43
C LYS A 54 2.18 -5.76 -2.43
N THR A 55 1.60 -4.64 -2.83
CA THR A 55 2.30 -3.37 -3.03
C THR A 55 1.52 -2.22 -2.41
N ILE A 56 2.21 -1.25 -1.83
CA ILE A 56 1.64 0.03 -1.41
C ILE A 56 1.68 1.00 -2.61
N LEU A 57 0.56 1.63 -2.91
CA LEU A 57 0.44 2.61 -3.99
C LEU A 57 0.73 4.03 -3.48
N ILE A 58 1.65 4.74 -4.13
CA ILE A 58 1.75 6.20 -3.97
C ILE A 58 0.52 6.85 -4.61
N THR A 59 -0.39 7.36 -3.77
CA THR A 59 -1.68 7.92 -4.20
C THR A 59 -1.57 9.43 -4.49
N SER A 60 -0.79 10.16 -3.70
CA SER A 60 -0.57 11.60 -3.84
C SER A 60 0.86 11.94 -3.43
N THR A 61 1.49 12.84 -4.16
CA THR A 61 2.84 13.35 -3.85
C THR A 61 2.84 14.83 -3.47
N LEU A 62 1.66 15.40 -3.20
CA LEU A 62 1.54 16.76 -2.69
C LEU A 62 2.17 16.83 -1.29
N LEU A 63 3.10 17.76 -1.03
CA LEU A 63 3.86 17.75 0.22
C LEU A 63 2.99 17.94 1.46
N SER A 64 1.94 18.77 1.36
CA SER A 64 0.97 18.99 2.43
C SER A 64 -0.01 17.82 2.62
N ASN A 65 -0.03 16.85 1.70
CA ASN A 65 -1.01 15.78 1.66
C ASN A 65 -0.43 14.56 0.90
N TYR A 66 0.76 14.12 1.33
CA TYR A 66 1.43 13.00 0.70
C TYR A 66 0.71 11.73 1.13
N LYS A 67 0.29 10.90 0.16
CA LYS A 67 -0.56 9.74 0.42
C LYS A 67 -0.01 8.44 -0.14
N ILE A 68 -0.15 7.39 0.65
CA ILE A 68 0.15 6.00 0.30
C ILE A 68 -1.06 5.13 0.62
N ASP A 69 -1.56 4.34 -0.34
CA ASP A 69 -2.84 3.62 -0.21
C ASP A 69 -3.95 4.49 0.41
N ASN A 70 -4.01 5.75 -0.03
CA ASN A 70 -4.89 6.81 0.51
C ASN A 70 -4.61 7.28 1.95
N ALA A 71 -3.70 6.66 2.70
CA ALA A 71 -3.20 7.11 4.00
C ALA A 71 -2.25 8.28 3.88
N ILE A 72 -2.51 9.30 4.70
CA ILE A 72 -1.69 10.51 4.75
C ILE A 72 -0.46 10.19 5.60
N ILE A 73 0.73 10.48 5.07
CA ILE A 73 1.95 10.52 5.87
C ILE A 73 1.89 11.80 6.73
N THR A 74 1.76 11.63 8.04
CA THR A 74 1.59 12.73 9.00
C THR A 74 2.89 13.16 9.64
N GLN A 75 3.85 12.24 9.74
CA GLN A 75 5.15 12.49 10.33
C GLN A 75 6.21 11.79 9.49
N THR A 76 7.26 12.50 9.12
CA THR A 76 8.31 11.97 8.26
C THR A 76 9.59 11.77 9.06
N ASP A 77 10.37 10.75 8.69
CA ASP A 77 11.69 10.46 9.26
C ASP A 77 11.71 10.39 10.81
N ILE A 78 10.64 9.86 11.43
CA ILE A 78 10.50 9.80 12.90
C ILE A 78 11.55 8.90 13.57
N TYR A 79 12.08 7.95 12.79
CA TYR A 79 13.24 7.16 13.14
C TYR A 79 14.03 6.88 11.88
N VAL A 80 15.34 7.11 11.93
CA VAL A 80 16.26 6.87 10.82
C VAL A 80 17.47 6.09 11.33
N SER A 81 17.79 5.01 10.64
CA SER A 81 18.97 4.19 10.87
C SER A 81 19.42 3.58 9.56
N SER A 82 20.64 3.04 9.47
CA SER A 82 21.16 2.45 8.23
C SER A 82 20.32 1.31 7.62
N ARG A 83 19.33 0.78 8.35
CA ARG A 83 18.47 -0.34 7.91
C ARG A 83 16.99 0.01 7.83
N LEU A 84 16.55 1.11 8.42
CA LEU A 84 15.14 1.39 8.62
C LEU A 84 14.89 2.90 8.72
N VAL A 85 13.96 3.38 7.89
CA VAL A 85 13.26 4.66 8.09
C VAL A 85 11.82 4.38 8.49
N VAL A 86 11.32 5.14 9.47
CA VAL A 86 9.93 5.08 9.90
C VAL A 86 9.25 6.42 9.59
N HIS A 87 8.03 6.32 9.08
CA HIS A 87 7.10 7.44 8.86
C HIS A 87 5.78 7.15 9.56
N GLY A 88 5.17 8.16 10.17
CA GLY A 88 3.83 8.06 10.76
C GLY A 88 2.72 8.25 9.71
N ILE A 89 1.64 7.48 9.80
CA ILE A 89 0.47 7.57 8.92
C ILE A 89 -0.85 7.70 9.70
N ASN A 90 -1.85 8.34 9.09
CA ASN A 90 -3.12 8.66 9.75
C ASN A 90 -4.18 7.55 9.77
N HIS A 91 -3.95 6.41 9.11
CA HIS A 91 -4.78 5.22 9.24
C HIS A 91 -3.98 3.98 8.87
N ILE A 92 -4.54 2.81 9.19
CA ILE A 92 -3.94 1.52 8.94
C ILE A 92 -4.05 1.15 7.46
N LEU A 93 -2.94 0.71 6.88
CA LEU A 93 -2.92 0.21 5.51
C LEU A 93 -3.60 -1.17 5.46
N ASP A 94 -4.64 -1.28 4.63
CA ASP A 94 -5.37 -2.53 4.39
C ASP A 94 -4.75 -3.28 3.20
N PHE A 95 -4.28 -4.49 3.42
CA PHE A 95 -3.69 -5.35 2.37
C PHE A 95 -4.76 -6.00 1.47
N ASN A 96 -6.04 -5.91 1.84
CA ASN A 96 -7.19 -6.35 1.05
C ASN A 96 -8.26 -5.25 0.97
N PRO A 97 -7.91 -4.09 0.37
CA PRO A 97 -8.82 -2.96 0.35
C PRO A 97 -10.11 -3.33 -0.38
N GLN A 98 -11.25 -2.94 0.18
CA GLN A 98 -12.54 -3.11 -0.49
C GLN A 98 -12.50 -2.47 -1.88
N ARG A 99 -13.22 -3.05 -2.84
CA ARG A 99 -13.24 -2.59 -4.24
C ARG A 99 -13.55 -1.08 -4.41
N SER A 100 -14.22 -0.48 -3.43
CA SER A 100 -14.57 0.95 -3.38
C SER A 100 -13.42 1.87 -2.97
N SER A 101 -12.43 1.36 -2.24
CA SER A 101 -11.24 2.14 -1.83
C SER A 101 -10.07 2.02 -2.82
N MET A 102 -10.17 1.15 -3.83
CA MET A 102 -9.17 1.05 -4.90
C MET A 102 -9.28 2.21 -5.91
N PRO A 103 -8.15 2.80 -6.34
CA PRO A 103 -8.16 3.81 -7.39
C PRO A 103 -8.68 3.25 -8.73
N PRO A 104 -9.27 4.10 -9.60
CA PRO A 104 -9.93 3.67 -10.83
C PRO A 104 -9.08 2.78 -11.74
N LEU A 105 -7.76 3.05 -11.81
CA LEU A 105 -6.82 2.30 -12.64
C LEU A 105 -6.61 0.86 -12.14
N LEU A 106 -6.61 0.63 -10.82
CA LEU A 106 -6.50 -0.72 -10.25
C LEU A 106 -7.84 -1.48 -10.29
N ARG A 107 -8.98 -0.76 -10.33
CA ARG A 107 -10.31 -1.36 -10.49
C ARG A 107 -10.50 -2.05 -11.85
N ALA A 108 -9.89 -1.50 -12.90
CA ALA A 108 -9.98 -2.00 -14.27
C ALA A 108 -8.97 -3.15 -14.57
N GLY A 109 -7.78 -3.11 -13.97
CA GLY A 109 -6.71 -4.10 -14.20
C GLY A 109 -7.09 -5.55 -13.84
N ASN A 110 -7.90 -5.75 -12.79
CA ASN A 110 -8.39 -7.09 -12.41
C ASN A 110 -9.41 -7.71 -13.39
N VAL A 111 -9.93 -6.93 -14.35
CA VAL A 111 -10.86 -7.44 -15.38
C VAL A 111 -10.08 -8.00 -16.59
N LEU A 112 -8.87 -7.51 -16.84
CA LEU A 112 -8.04 -7.97 -17.97
C LEU A 112 -7.26 -9.25 -17.64
N GLY A 113 -6.89 -9.48 -16.38
CA GLY A 113 -6.28 -10.74 -15.93
C GLY A 113 -7.24 -11.94 -15.97
N ALA A 114 -8.56 -11.69 -15.86
CA ALA A 114 -9.59 -12.73 -15.94
C ALA A 114 -10.07 -13.06 -17.37
N ARG A 115 -9.59 -12.32 -18.38
CA ARG A 115 -9.99 -12.49 -19.79
C ARG A 115 -9.03 -13.35 -20.62
N ILE A 116 -7.98 -13.90 -20.00
CA ILE A 116 -7.03 -14.80 -20.66
C ILE A 116 -7.21 -16.24 -20.17
N SER A 117 -8.46 -16.71 -20.15
CA SER A 117 -8.72 -18.15 -20.21
C SER A 117 -8.68 -18.55 -21.69
N PRO A 118 -7.84 -19.51 -22.11
CA PRO A 118 -7.92 -20.02 -23.47
C PRO A 118 -9.30 -20.65 -23.67
N ALA A 119 -10.00 -20.24 -24.74
CA ALA A 119 -11.24 -20.87 -25.15
C ALA A 119 -11.00 -22.37 -25.43
N PRO A 120 -11.93 -23.27 -25.08
CA PRO A 120 -11.79 -24.68 -25.40
C PRO A 120 -11.82 -24.86 -26.92
N ALA A 121 -10.84 -25.58 -27.47
CA ALA A 121 -10.78 -25.92 -28.87
C ALA A 121 -12.00 -26.78 -29.24
N LEU A 122 -12.81 -26.31 -30.19
CA LEU A 122 -13.84 -27.12 -30.85
C LEU A 122 -13.14 -28.23 -31.62
N SER A 123 -13.40 -29.48 -31.26
CA SER A 123 -12.98 -30.65 -32.03
C SER A 123 -13.78 -30.70 -33.33
N PRO A 124 -13.16 -30.92 -34.50
CA PRO A 124 -13.91 -31.17 -35.72
C PRO A 124 -14.49 -32.60 -35.68
N ALA A 125 -15.70 -32.72 -36.25
CA ALA A 125 -16.32 -34.00 -36.63
C ALA A 125 -16.08 -34.24 -38.12
#